data_AF-A0A2D7XHR7-F1
#
_entry.id   AF-A0A2D7XHR7-F1
#
_cell.length_a   1.000
_cell.length_b   1.000
_cell.length_c   1.000
_cell.angle_alpha   90.00
_cell.angle_beta   90.00
_cell.angle_gamma   90.00
#
_symmetry.space_group_name_H-M   'P 1'
#
loop_
_entity.id
_entity.type
_entity.pdbx_description
1 polymer ?
#
loop_
_entity_poly.entity_id
_entity_poly.type
_entity_poly.pdbx_seq_one_letter_code
_entity_poly.pdbx_strand_id
1 'polypeptide(L)'
;MRTENKIGAAGVSKTSLRQSKNISENPTINKLINNITKHSNAQYVSAIARSKIAPLDELQRRVFKRLRPMYGVDRYKELQNAVSAMNPLDRHDWLNAKLDELNEHR
;
A
#
# COMPACT_ATOMS: atom_id res chain seq x y z
N MET A 1 32.74 22.75 -35.26
CA MET A 1 32.14 21.47 -34.84
C MET A 1 31.40 21.69 -33.53
N ARG A 2 30.10 21.36 -33.49
CA ARG A 2 29.19 21.56 -32.37
C ARG A 2 29.18 20.25 -31.56
N THR A 3 29.51 20.29 -30.28
CA THR A 3 29.33 19.13 -29.38
C THR A 3 28.51 19.56 -28.18
N GLU A 4 27.45 18.79 -27.96
CA GLU A 4 26.30 19.09 -27.12
C GLU A 4 26.61 18.92 -25.62
N ASN A 5 26.14 19.87 -24.82
CA ASN A 5 26.13 19.76 -23.36
C ASN A 5 25.11 18.70 -22.93
N LYS A 6 25.60 17.55 -22.46
CA LYS A 6 24.80 16.49 -21.85
C LYS A 6 24.54 16.87 -20.38
N ILE A 7 23.38 17.45 -20.09
CA ILE A 7 22.95 17.71 -18.72
C ILE A 7 22.57 16.36 -18.11
N GLY A 8 23.47 15.80 -17.30
CA GLY A 8 23.21 14.59 -16.53
C GLY A 8 22.06 14.84 -15.57
N ALA A 9 21.00 14.03 -15.69
CA ALA A 9 19.86 14.04 -14.79
C ALA A 9 20.35 13.83 -13.35
N ALA A 10 20.20 14.88 -12.53
CA ALA A 10 20.46 14.82 -11.10
C ALA A 10 19.64 13.67 -10.50
N GLY A 11 20.35 12.70 -9.92
CA GLY A 11 19.74 11.63 -9.15
C GLY A 11 18.88 12.25 -8.06
N VAL A 12 17.55 12.06 -8.17
CA VAL A 12 16.62 12.42 -7.11
C VAL A 12 16.92 11.46 -5.96
N SER A 13 17.74 11.92 -5.02
CA SER A 13 17.96 11.28 -3.74
C SER A 13 16.59 11.02 -3.13
N LYS A 14 16.18 9.76 -3.09
CA LYS A 14 15.01 9.32 -2.34
C LYS A 14 15.34 9.51 -0.87
N THR A 15 15.17 10.73 -0.37
CA THR A 15 15.13 10.99 1.07
C THR A 15 13.96 10.20 1.62
N SER A 16 14.28 9.01 2.14
CA SER A 16 13.38 8.24 2.97
C SER A 16 13.18 9.06 4.25
N LEU A 17 12.18 9.93 4.22
CA LEU A 17 11.64 10.59 5.41
C LEU A 17 11.12 9.47 6.30
N ARG A 18 11.95 9.05 7.26
CA ARG A 18 11.51 8.24 8.39
C ARG A 18 10.36 9.01 9.04
N GLN A 19 9.15 8.46 8.93
CA GLN A 19 7.94 9.03 9.50
C GLN A 19 8.11 9.13 11.03
N SER A 20 8.36 10.34 11.53
CA SER A 20 8.13 10.64 12.95
C SER A 20 6.63 10.55 13.18
N LYS A 21 6.20 9.70 14.12
CA LYS A 21 4.78 9.50 14.43
C LYS A 21 4.12 10.75 15.04
N ASN A 22 4.89 11.76 15.45
CA ASN A 22 4.40 13.06 15.90
C ASN A 22 5.32 14.17 15.36
N ILE A 23 4.77 15.06 14.55
CA ILE A 23 5.49 16.20 13.96
C ILE A 23 5.40 17.42 14.90
N SER A 24 4.38 17.47 15.75
CA SER A 24 4.15 18.50 16.76
C SER A 24 3.67 17.86 18.07
N GLU A 25 3.90 18.50 19.21
CA GLU A 25 3.34 18.05 20.51
C GLU A 25 1.82 18.27 20.60
N ASN A 26 1.28 19.18 19.77
CA ASN A 26 -0.15 19.44 19.70
C ASN A 26 -0.87 18.36 18.86
N PRO A 27 -1.84 17.62 19.44
CA PRO A 27 -2.56 16.54 18.75
C PRO A 27 -3.46 17.06 17.61
N THR A 28 -3.96 18.29 17.71
CA THR A 28 -4.79 18.92 16.67
C THR A 28 -3.96 19.24 15.43
N ILE A 29 -2.75 19.77 15.61
CA ILE A 29 -1.80 20.03 14.52
C ILE A 29 -1.42 18.72 13.83
N ASN A 30 -1.13 17.66 14.59
CA ASN A 30 -0.85 16.34 14.01
C ASN A 30 -2.03 15.80 13.19
N LYS A 31 -3.28 15.99 13.64
CA LYS A 31 -4.48 15.60 12.87
C LYS A 31 -4.58 16.36 11.54
N LEU A 32 -4.36 17.67 11.56
CA LEU A 32 -4.37 18.52 10.36
C LEU A 32 -3.28 18.09 9.36
N ILE A 33 -2.04 17.93 9.82
CA ILE A 33 -0.93 17.48 8.98
C ILE A 33 -1.22 16.09 8.40
N ASN A 34 -1.72 15.15 9.21
CA ASN A 34 -2.10 13.81 8.75
C ASN A 34 -3.22 13.84 7.69
N ASN A 35 -4.20 14.74 7.81
CA ASN A 35 -5.25 14.88 6.82
C ASN A 35 -4.74 15.50 5.51
N ILE A 36 -3.95 16.56 5.59
CA ILE A 36 -3.35 17.21 4.42
C ILE A 36 -2.43 16.22 3.69
N THR A 37 -1.57 15.52 4.43
CA THR A 37 -0.64 14.52 3.85
C THR A 37 -1.36 13.33 3.22
N LYS A 38 -2.50 12.89 3.76
CA LYS A 38 -3.36 11.91 3.09
C LYS A 38 -3.79 12.41 1.70
N HIS A 39 -4.25 13.66 1.59
CA HIS A 39 -4.74 14.19 0.32
C HIS A 39 -3.63 14.62 -0.66
N SER A 40 -2.40 14.87 -0.19
CA SER A 40 -1.27 15.22 -1.05
C SER A 40 -0.35 14.05 -1.40
N ASN A 41 -0.41 12.93 -0.67
CA ASN A 41 0.38 11.75 -0.97
C ASN A 41 -0.21 10.97 -2.15
N ALA A 42 0.47 11.02 -3.30
CA ALA A 42 0.05 10.35 -4.53
C ALA A 42 -0.23 8.84 -4.36
N GLN A 43 0.53 8.14 -3.50
CA GLN A 43 0.28 6.73 -3.23
C GLN A 43 -1.04 6.52 -2.49
N TYR A 44 -1.33 7.37 -1.50
CA TYR A 44 -2.58 7.30 -0.75
C TYR A 44 -3.79 7.66 -1.64
N VAL A 45 -3.69 8.72 -2.44
CA VAL A 45 -4.72 9.10 -3.41
C VAL A 45 -5.00 7.94 -4.38
N SER A 46 -3.95 7.30 -4.91
CA SER A 46 -4.10 6.13 -5.78
C SER A 46 -4.77 4.94 -5.09
N ALA A 47 -4.50 4.74 -3.80
CA ALA A 47 -5.11 3.66 -3.02
C ALA A 47 -6.60 3.91 -2.79
N ILE A 48 -7.00 5.15 -2.50
CA ILE A 48 -8.42 5.52 -2.41
C ILE A 48 -9.11 5.32 -3.77
N ALA A 49 -8.49 5.77 -4.86
CA ALA A 49 -9.07 5.63 -6.19
C ALA A 49 -9.31 4.15 -6.55
N ARG A 50 -8.32 3.28 -6.30
CA ARG A 50 -8.47 1.82 -6.49
C ARG A 50 -9.57 1.23 -5.62
N SER A 51 -9.63 1.62 -4.35
CA SER A 51 -10.65 1.14 -3.42
C SER A 51 -12.07 1.53 -3.84
N LYS A 52 -12.25 2.66 -4.54
CA LYS A 52 -13.55 3.09 -5.06
C LYS A 52 -13.97 2.30 -6.31
N ILE A 53 -13.01 1.97 -7.18
CA ILE A 53 -13.27 1.28 -8.45
C ILE A 53 -13.44 -0.22 -8.25
N ALA A 54 -12.53 -0.83 -7.48
CA ALA A 54 -12.46 -2.28 -7.27
C ALA A 54 -12.16 -2.57 -5.79
N PRO A 55 -13.16 -2.42 -4.89
CA PRO A 55 -12.95 -2.54 -3.45
C PRO A 55 -12.43 -3.92 -3.04
N LEU A 56 -12.97 -4.99 -3.63
CA LEU A 56 -12.58 -6.36 -3.33
C LEU A 56 -11.16 -6.68 -3.79
N ASP A 57 -10.76 -6.18 -4.96
CA ASP A 57 -9.40 -6.41 -5.48
C ASP A 57 -8.36 -5.62 -4.68
N GLU A 58 -8.69 -4.40 -4.23
CA GLU A 58 -7.82 -3.64 -3.32
C GLU A 58 -7.71 -4.31 -1.94
N LEU A 59 -8.79 -4.90 -1.42
CA LEU A 59 -8.75 -5.73 -0.21
C LEU A 59 -7.82 -6.94 -0.40
N GLN A 60 -7.99 -7.69 -1.50
CA GLN A 60 -7.10 -8.80 -1.86
C GLN A 60 -5.65 -8.34 -1.90
N ARG A 61 -5.36 -7.26 -2.62
CA ARG A 61 -4.00 -6.70 -2.74
C ARG A 61 -3.39 -6.37 -1.38
N ARG A 62 -4.16 -5.80 -0.45
CA ARG A 62 -3.70 -5.45 0.91
C ARG A 62 -3.36 -6.69 1.72
N VAL A 63 -4.24 -7.70 1.73
CA VAL A 63 -4.01 -8.97 2.43
C VAL A 63 -2.80 -9.69 1.85
N PHE A 64 -2.74 -9.84 0.53
CA PHE A 64 -1.67 -10.54 -0.16
C PHE A 64 -0.31 -9.86 0.00
N LYS A 65 -0.25 -8.53 0.05
CA LYS A 65 0.97 -7.80 0.38
C LYS A 65 1.54 -8.19 1.76
N ARG A 66 0.67 -8.51 2.72
CA ARG A 66 1.08 -8.93 4.07
C ARG A 66 1.40 -10.41 4.15
N LEU A 67 0.68 -11.25 3.41
CA LEU A 67 0.94 -12.68 3.35
C LEU A 67 2.22 -12.98 2.57
N ARG A 68 2.57 -12.21 1.53
CA ARG A 68 3.74 -12.45 0.67
C ARG A 68 5.03 -12.85 1.41
N PRO A 69 5.50 -12.13 2.46
CA PRO A 69 6.71 -12.51 3.19
C PRO A 69 6.59 -13.81 4.01
N MET A 70 5.37 -14.29 4.29
CA MET A 70 5.12 -15.49 5.11
C MET A 70 5.13 -16.80 4.30
N TYR A 71 5.10 -16.73 2.97
CA TYR A 71 5.01 -17.90 2.10
C TYR A 71 6.19 -17.96 1.11
N GLY A 72 6.60 -19.18 0.76
CA GLY A 72 7.46 -19.43 -0.39
C GLY A 72 6.79 -19.02 -1.71
N VAL A 73 7.58 -18.85 -2.77
CA VAL A 73 7.09 -18.33 -4.05
C VAL A 73 5.94 -19.16 -4.63
N ASP A 74 6.09 -20.49 -4.64
CA ASP A 74 5.11 -21.39 -5.26
C ASP A 74 3.83 -21.49 -4.44
N ARG A 75 3.95 -21.68 -3.11
CA ARG A 75 2.79 -21.67 -2.20
C ARG A 75 2.01 -20.36 -2.25
N TYR A 76 2.70 -19.24 -2.41
CA TYR A 76 2.04 -17.95 -2.58
C TYR A 76 1.25 -17.88 -3.90
N LYS A 77 1.79 -18.40 -5.01
CA LYS A 77 1.08 -18.44 -6.29
C LYS A 77 -0.14 -19.33 -6.23
N GLU A 78 -0.02 -20.51 -5.63
CA GLU A 78 -1.15 -21.44 -5.41
C GLU A 78 -2.25 -20.76 -4.60
N LEU A 79 -1.90 -20.12 -3.48
CA LEU A 79 -2.84 -19.36 -2.68
C LEU A 79 -3.52 -18.24 -3.48
N GLN A 80 -2.75 -17.50 -4.27
CA GLN A 80 -3.29 -16.43 -5.10
C GLN A 80 -4.29 -16.94 -6.14
N ASN A 81 -3.98 -18.06 -6.80
CA ASN A 81 -4.86 -18.69 -7.76
C ASN A 81 -6.14 -19.21 -7.09
N ALA A 82 -6.01 -19.89 -5.95
CA ALA A 82 -7.14 -20.42 -5.19
C ALA A 82 -8.11 -19.31 -4.76
N VAL A 83 -7.60 -18.22 -4.17
CA VAL A 83 -8.42 -17.08 -3.73
C VAL A 83 -9.04 -16.33 -4.92
N SER A 84 -8.33 -16.23 -6.04
CA SER A 84 -8.86 -15.57 -7.24
C SER A 84 -9.95 -16.39 -7.92
N ALA A 85 -9.98 -17.72 -7.71
CA ALA A 85 -11.00 -18.62 -8.23
C ALA A 85 -12.25 -18.72 -7.33
N MET A 86 -12.21 -18.16 -6.12
CA MET A 86 -13.37 -18.14 -5.22
C MET A 86 -14.49 -17.24 -5.78
N ASN A 87 -15.73 -17.59 -5.44
CA ASN A 87 -16.87 -16.69 -5.60
C ASN A 87 -16.59 -15.35 -4.90
N PRO A 88 -16.93 -14.19 -5.50
CA PRO A 88 -16.72 -12.88 -4.89
C PRO A 88 -17.13 -12.72 -3.43
N LEU A 89 -18.25 -13.34 -3.00
CA LEU A 89 -18.72 -13.27 -1.61
C LEU A 89 -17.80 -14.06 -0.66
N ASP A 90 -17.55 -15.34 -0.97
CA ASP A 90 -16.65 -16.17 -0.16
C ASP A 90 -15.24 -15.58 -0.10
N ARG A 91 -14.79 -15.01 -1.23
CA ARG A 91 -13.52 -14.30 -1.32
C ARG A 91 -13.49 -13.10 -0.39
N HIS A 92 -14.56 -12.30 -0.35
CA HIS A 92 -14.68 -11.15 0.54
C HIS A 92 -14.60 -11.56 2.02
N ASP A 93 -15.36 -12.59 2.40
CA ASP A 93 -15.43 -13.04 3.79
C ASP A 93 -14.10 -13.64 4.26
N TRP A 94 -13.48 -14.47 3.42
CA TRP A 94 -12.15 -15.01 3.69
C TRP A 94 -11.09 -13.91 3.82
N LEU A 95 -11.11 -12.91 2.93
CA LEU A 95 -10.15 -11.81 2.97
C LEU A 95 -10.28 -10.95 4.22
N ASN A 96 -11.51 -10.69 4.70
CA ASN A 96 -11.71 -9.93 5.94
C ASN A 96 -11.25 -10.73 7.16
N ALA A 97 -11.66 -11.99 7.28
CA ALA A 97 -11.22 -12.86 8.37
C ALA A 97 -9.69 -12.93 8.43
N LYS A 98 -9.04 -13.12 7.27
CA LYS A 98 -7.57 -13.16 7.20
C LYS A 98 -6.92 -11.82 7.52
N LEU A 99 -7.54 -10.70 7.14
CA LEU A 99 -7.03 -9.38 7.49
C LEU A 99 -7.05 -9.15 9.00
N ASP A 100 -8.12 -9.59 9.67
CA ASP A 100 -8.28 -9.48 11.12
C ASP A 100 -7.25 -10.33 11.86
N GLU A 101 -7.08 -11.60 11.48
CA GLU A 101 -6.00 -12.46 12.01
C GLU A 101 -4.61 -11.80 11.88
N LEU A 102 -4.33 -11.21 10.71
CA LEU A 102 -3.07 -10.52 10.49
C LEU A 102 -2.94 -9.26 11.36
N ASN A 103 -4.03 -8.58 11.70
CA ASN A 103 -4.02 -7.40 12.56
C ASN A 103 -3.80 -7.76 14.03
N GLU A 104 -4.29 -8.91 14.50
CA GLU A 104 -4.11 -9.37 15.88
C GLU A 104 -2.66 -9.75 16.20
N HIS A 105 -1.88 -10.20 15.21
CA HIS A 105 -0.47 -10.56 15.37
C HIS A 105 0.52 -9.37 15.17
N ARG A 106 0.10 -8.13 15.43
CA ARG A 106 0.92 -6.91 15.34
C ARG A 106 1.25 -6.31 16.70
#